data_AF-A0A6A5UM40-F1
#
_entry.id   AF-A0A6A5UM40-F1
#
_cell.length_a   1.000
_cell.length_b   1.000
_cell.length_c   1.000
_cell.angle_alpha   90.00
_cell.angle_beta   90.00
_cell.angle_gamma   90.00
#
_symmetry.space_group_name_H-M   'P 1'
#
loop_
_entity.id
_entity.type
_entity.pdbx_description
1 polymer ?
#
loop_
_entity_poly.entity_id
_entity_poly.type
_entity_poly.pdbx_seq_one_letter_code
_entity_poly.pdbx_strand_id
1 'polypeptide(L)'
;MHHLTTLPTELLLKTYEFLSSFVDAVALSTSCRKLRSLWVAHRCTILAEILPRQFECYADARRLLNKQRGWECEGRDKHEMGMRDLQLLAENARRVEEAILDIERVFIPVLRGEKYVESWGGKECRIYSVDTSHPASLTLTERARVFRAYYQVKRLMWCNEDAIVAEMALMQLRNLFYVNEMAHWVRTRCANWKLIYLVRASGRAIERLYQEQYGCAAPELRSPRDFERPVVLFFIWDCWQGSLESMVMRGVEGAE
;
A
#
# COMPACT_ATOMS: atom_id res chain seq x y z
N MET A 1 4.47 40.28 -1.15
CA MET A 1 4.33 39.56 0.15
C MET A 1 3.73 40.39 1.29
N HIS A 2 3.81 41.74 1.29
CA HIS A 2 3.25 42.55 2.38
C HIS A 2 1.74 42.33 2.66
N HIS A 3 0.94 42.06 1.63
CA HIS A 3 -0.50 41.84 1.78
C HIS A 3 -0.88 40.53 2.48
N LEU A 4 -0.06 39.49 2.41
CA LEU A 4 -0.33 38.22 3.11
C LEU A 4 -0.16 38.40 4.62
N THR A 5 0.86 39.15 5.05
CA THR A 5 1.16 39.32 6.47
C THR A 5 0.13 40.17 7.23
N THR A 6 -0.74 40.91 6.54
CA THR A 6 -1.84 41.68 7.15
C THR A 6 -3.10 40.84 7.37
N LEU A 7 -3.17 39.63 6.81
CA LEU A 7 -4.33 38.76 6.99
C LEU A 7 -4.43 38.24 8.44
N PRO A 8 -5.67 38.02 8.93
CA PRO A 8 -5.94 37.27 10.16
C PRO A 8 -5.33 35.87 10.12
N THR A 9 -5.04 35.31 11.30
CA THR A 9 -4.42 33.99 11.46
C THR A 9 -5.26 32.89 10.81
N GLU A 10 -6.59 32.99 10.89
CA GLU A 10 -7.55 32.04 10.34
C GLU A 10 -7.45 31.97 8.81
N LEU A 11 -7.31 33.11 8.13
CA LEU A 11 -7.14 33.16 6.68
C LEU A 11 -5.76 32.64 6.24
N LEU A 12 -4.74 32.88 7.05
CA LEU A 12 -3.40 32.33 6.80
C LEU A 12 -3.39 30.81 6.96
N LEU A 13 -4.07 30.26 7.98
CA LEU A 13 -4.23 28.80 8.14
C LEU A 13 -4.99 28.21 6.96
N LYS A 14 -6.09 28.84 6.52
CA LYS A 14 -6.79 28.43 5.29
C LYS A 14 -5.88 28.46 4.08
N THR A 15 -5.00 29.46 3.96
CA THR A 15 -4.01 29.51 2.88
C THR A 15 -3.11 28.28 2.89
N TYR A 16 -2.59 27.87 4.05
CA TYR A 16 -1.83 26.62 4.19
C TYR A 16 -2.66 25.40 3.80
N GLU A 17 -3.91 25.32 4.25
CA GLU A 17 -4.82 24.23 3.91
C GLU A 17 -5.10 24.15 2.40
N PHE A 18 -5.07 25.24 1.65
CA PHE A 18 -5.28 25.21 0.19
C PHE A 18 -4.04 24.87 -0.63
N LEU A 19 -2.87 24.74 -0.01
CA LEU A 19 -1.65 24.36 -0.74
C LEU A 19 -1.73 22.90 -1.19
N SER A 20 -1.44 22.67 -2.47
CA SER A 20 -1.44 21.34 -3.09
C SER A 20 -0.23 20.50 -2.68
N SER A 21 0.89 21.14 -2.31
CA SER A 21 2.15 20.48 -1.95
C SER A 21 2.67 20.85 -0.55
N PHE A 22 3.24 19.88 0.16
CA PHE A 22 3.92 20.09 1.43
C PHE A 22 5.17 20.97 1.22
N VAL A 23 5.81 20.84 0.05
CA VAL A 23 6.93 21.70 -0.34
C VAL A 23 6.50 23.15 -0.39
N ASP A 24 5.33 23.44 -0.94
CA ASP A 24 4.78 24.80 -1.00
C ASP A 24 4.47 25.33 0.39
N ALA A 25 3.95 24.48 1.28
CA ALA A 25 3.69 24.84 2.67
C ALA A 25 5.00 25.18 3.41
N VAL A 26 6.05 24.38 3.25
CA VAL A 26 7.36 24.68 3.81
C VAL A 26 7.92 25.99 3.23
N ALA A 27 7.89 26.17 1.90
CA ALA A 27 8.36 27.37 1.25
C ALA A 27 7.62 28.63 1.73
N LEU A 28 6.29 28.54 1.89
CA LEU A 28 5.47 29.62 2.44
C LEU A 28 5.89 29.94 3.89
N SER A 29 6.15 28.92 4.71
CA SER A 29 6.62 29.11 6.10
C SER A 29 7.97 29.81 6.18
N THR A 30 8.85 29.62 5.21
CA THR A 30 10.19 30.24 5.20
C THR A 30 10.20 31.66 4.66
N SER A 31 9.11 32.14 4.08
CA SER A 31 9.04 33.44 3.41
C SER A 31 9.11 34.64 4.36
N CYS A 32 8.56 34.54 5.58
CA CYS A 32 8.64 35.61 6.57
C CYS A 32 8.46 35.11 8.01
N ARG A 33 8.83 35.93 9.00
CA ARG A 33 8.77 35.57 10.43
C ARG A 33 7.36 35.25 10.92
N LYS A 34 6.33 35.98 10.47
CA LYS A 34 4.93 35.74 10.89
C LYS A 34 4.46 34.36 10.42
N LEU A 35 4.69 34.02 9.15
CA LEU A 35 4.31 32.72 8.58
C LEU A 35 5.12 31.58 9.18
N ARG A 36 6.41 31.79 9.47
CA ARG A 36 7.22 30.82 10.21
C ARG A 36 6.66 30.56 11.61
N SER A 37 6.30 31.62 12.34
CA SER A 37 5.71 31.50 13.69
C SER A 37 4.39 30.73 13.64
N LEU A 38 3.52 31.07 12.68
CA LEU A 38 2.24 30.41 12.48
C LEU A 38 2.42 28.92 12.11
N TRP A 39 3.37 28.61 11.22
CA TRP A 39 3.74 27.24 10.91
C TRP A 39 4.18 26.47 12.15
N VAL A 40 5.08 27.03 12.97
CA VAL A 40 5.53 26.36 14.21
C VAL A 40 4.36 26.14 15.17
N ALA A 41 3.49 27.12 15.35
CA ALA A 41 2.36 27.06 16.27
C ALA A 41 1.25 26.09 15.83
N HIS A 42 1.02 25.94 14.51
CA HIS A 42 -0.10 25.18 13.96
C HIS A 42 0.34 24.03 13.05
N ARG A 43 1.60 23.61 13.12
CA ARG A 43 2.20 22.59 12.24
C ARG A 43 1.35 21.33 12.18
N CYS A 44 0.91 20.83 13.33
CA CYS A 44 0.14 19.58 13.41
C CYS A 44 -1.19 19.68 12.66
N THR A 45 -1.93 20.78 12.85
CA THR A 45 -3.19 21.04 12.13
C THR A 45 -2.95 21.17 10.63
N ILE A 46 -1.95 21.95 10.23
CA ILE A 46 -1.60 22.16 8.82
C ILE A 46 -1.25 20.82 8.16
N LEU A 47 -0.40 20.00 8.80
CA LEU A 47 0.01 18.70 8.27
C LEU A 47 -1.14 17.70 8.23
N ALA A 48 -2.04 17.70 9.23
CA ALA A 48 -3.21 16.83 9.25
C ALA A 48 -4.13 17.06 8.04
N GLU A 49 -4.21 18.30 7.55
CA GLU A 49 -5.01 18.65 6.37
C GLU A 49 -4.27 18.38 5.06
N ILE A 50 -2.97 18.66 5.00
CA ILE A 50 -2.19 18.60 3.75
C ILE A 50 -1.81 17.15 3.38
N LEU A 51 -1.35 16.36 4.35
CA LEU A 51 -0.74 15.05 4.07
C LEU A 51 -1.72 14.03 3.49
N PRO A 52 -2.98 13.89 3.97
CA PRO A 52 -3.94 12.94 3.38
C PRO A 52 -4.23 13.18 1.90
N ARG A 53 -4.07 14.43 1.42
CA ARG A 53 -4.28 14.80 0.01
C ARG A 53 -3.07 14.53 -0.88
N GLN A 54 -1.88 14.44 -0.29
CA GLN A 54 -0.63 14.22 -1.03
C GLN A 54 -0.19 12.79 -1.09
N PHE A 55 -0.53 12.02 -0.06
CA PHE A 55 -0.11 10.64 0.07
C PHE A 55 -1.29 9.71 -0.17
N GLU A 56 -1.27 9.02 -1.31
CA GLU A 56 -2.25 7.98 -1.59
C GLU A 56 -2.17 6.91 -0.50
N CYS A 57 -3.33 6.50 0.04
CA CYS A 57 -3.42 5.62 1.20
C CYS A 57 -2.62 6.12 2.43
N TYR A 58 -2.68 7.43 2.73
CA TYR A 58 -1.96 8.07 3.84
C TYR A 58 -2.04 7.32 5.18
N ALA A 59 -3.20 6.75 5.52
CA ALA A 59 -3.35 5.98 6.76
C ALA A 59 -2.39 4.78 6.84
N ASP A 60 -2.19 4.04 5.74
CA ASP A 60 -1.25 2.92 5.68
C ASP A 60 0.20 3.41 5.64
N ALA A 61 0.48 4.51 4.92
CA ALA A 61 1.79 5.17 4.91
C ALA A 61 2.20 5.63 6.33
N ARG A 62 1.26 6.20 7.09
CA ARG A 62 1.46 6.64 8.48
C ARG A 62 1.70 5.44 9.41
N ARG A 63 0.97 4.34 9.23
CA ARG A 63 1.21 3.09 9.98
C ARG A 63 2.61 2.52 9.71
N LEU A 64 3.08 2.55 8.46
CA LEU A 64 4.45 2.19 8.11
C LEU A 64 5.46 3.10 8.81
N LEU A 65 5.27 4.42 8.74
CA LEU A 65 6.15 5.37 9.42
C LEU A 65 6.23 5.11 10.92
N ASN A 66 5.09 4.92 11.59
CA ASN A 66 5.05 4.63 13.03
C ASN A 66 5.88 3.39 13.36
N LYS A 67 5.77 2.34 12.53
CA LYS A 67 6.58 1.13 12.69
C LYS A 67 8.07 1.37 12.48
N GLN A 68 8.45 2.15 11.47
CA GLN A 68 9.85 2.53 11.21
C GLN A 68 10.46 3.34 12.37
N ARG A 69 9.62 4.06 13.13
CA ARG A 69 10.03 4.85 14.31
C ARG A 69 10.03 4.05 15.61
N GLY A 70 9.53 2.81 15.60
CA GLY A 70 9.30 2.05 16.82
C GLY A 70 8.21 2.67 17.70
N TRP A 71 7.28 3.44 17.12
CA TRP A 71 6.14 3.97 17.85
C TRP A 71 5.05 2.89 17.91
N GLU A 72 4.84 2.34 19.10
CA GLU A 72 3.76 1.40 19.35
C GLU A 72 2.38 2.09 19.21
N CYS A 73 1.41 1.36 18.66
CA CYS A 73 0.13 1.87 18.14
C CYS A 73 -0.82 2.44 19.21
N GLU A 74 -0.43 2.50 20.47
CA GLU A 74 -1.33 2.87 21.55
C GLU A 74 -1.13 4.34 21.95
N GLY A 75 -1.97 5.20 21.38
CA GLY A 75 -2.33 6.49 22.00
C GLY A 75 -1.60 7.76 21.55
N ARG A 76 -0.83 7.74 20.45
CA ARG A 76 -0.07 8.94 20.02
C ARG A 76 -0.32 9.40 18.59
N ASP A 77 -1.55 9.82 18.32
CA ASP A 77 -1.81 10.83 17.28
C ASP A 77 -1.21 12.21 17.63
N LYS A 78 -0.69 12.37 18.86
CA LYS A 78 -0.08 13.61 19.37
C LYS A 78 1.41 13.78 19.08
N HIS A 79 2.08 12.82 18.44
CA HIS A 79 3.48 13.02 18.10
C HIS A 79 3.62 13.94 16.88
N GLU A 80 4.09 15.16 17.16
CA GLU A 80 4.35 16.15 16.13
C GLU A 80 5.31 15.60 15.08
N MET A 81 4.86 15.56 13.82
CA MET A 81 5.70 15.12 12.71
C MET A 81 6.86 16.10 12.51
N GLY A 82 8.07 15.60 12.69
CA GLY A 82 9.29 16.31 12.35
C GLY A 82 9.56 16.28 10.84
N MET A 83 10.51 17.11 10.39
CA MET A 83 10.95 17.10 8.98
C MET A 83 11.47 15.73 8.54
N ARG A 84 12.16 15.02 9.43
CA ARG A 84 12.65 13.65 9.17
C ARG A 84 11.51 12.66 8.92
N ASP A 85 10.38 12.82 9.60
CA ASP A 85 9.22 11.94 9.42
C ASP A 85 8.56 12.18 8.06
N LEU A 86 8.53 13.44 7.63
CA LEU A 86 8.00 13.86 6.33
C LEU A 86 8.89 13.38 5.19
N GLN A 87 10.21 13.43 5.37
CA GLN A 87 11.18 12.82 4.44
C GLN A 87 10.98 11.31 4.32
N LEU A 88 10.75 10.61 5.44
CA LEU A 88 10.47 9.17 5.43
C LEU A 88 9.15 8.85 4.73
N LEU A 89 8.08 9.63 4.95
CA LEU A 89 6.82 9.47 4.22
C LEU A 89 7.01 9.68 2.72
N ALA A 90 7.70 10.75 2.31
CA ALA A 90 8.02 11.02 0.91
C ALA A 90 8.82 9.87 0.28
N GLU A 91 9.85 9.36 0.97
CA GLU A 91 10.64 8.24 0.48
C GLU A 91 9.83 6.93 0.39
N ASN A 92 8.97 6.66 1.37
CA ASN A 92 8.09 5.50 1.32
C ASN A 92 7.11 5.59 0.15
N ALA A 93 6.50 6.76 -0.10
CA ALA A 93 5.61 6.98 -1.23
C ALA A 93 6.35 6.82 -2.56
N ARG A 94 7.53 7.43 -2.70
CA ARG A 94 8.39 7.30 -3.89
C ARG A 94 8.69 5.84 -4.23
N ARG A 95 8.99 5.00 -3.24
CA ARG A 95 9.25 3.56 -3.45
C ARG A 95 8.02 2.78 -3.93
N VAL A 96 6.83 3.18 -3.48
CA VAL A 96 5.58 2.57 -3.96
C VAL A 96 5.31 3.00 -5.40
N GLU A 97 5.54 4.27 -5.72
CA GLU A 97 5.43 4.78 -7.10
C GLU A 97 6.37 4.05 -8.05
N GLU A 98 7.61 3.81 -7.65
CA GLU A 98 8.55 2.99 -8.42
C GLU A 98 8.03 1.57 -8.65
N ALA A 99 7.40 0.97 -7.62
CA ALA A 99 6.80 -0.35 -7.74
C ALA A 99 5.60 -0.35 -8.71
N ILE A 100 4.76 0.68 -8.65
CA ILE A 100 3.64 0.86 -9.58
C ILE A 100 4.15 1.02 -11.01
N LEU A 101 5.15 1.86 -11.24
CA LEU A 101 5.74 2.05 -12.57
C LEU A 101 6.31 0.74 -13.12
N ASP A 102 6.90 -0.10 -12.26
CA ASP A 102 7.36 -1.42 -12.66
C ASP A 102 6.19 -2.35 -13.05
N ILE A 103 5.10 -2.37 -12.26
CA ILE A 103 3.88 -3.10 -12.61
C ILE A 103 3.34 -2.62 -13.96
N GLU A 104 3.24 -1.32 -14.17
CA GLU A 104 2.64 -0.76 -15.39
C GLU A 104 3.52 -0.97 -16.64
N ARG A 105 4.85 -0.87 -16.51
CA ARG A 105 5.76 -0.96 -17.67
C ARG A 105 6.22 -2.37 -17.99
N VAL A 106 6.27 -3.23 -16.98
CA VAL A 106 6.79 -4.60 -17.11
C VAL A 106 5.65 -5.59 -17.05
N PHE A 107 4.75 -5.50 -16.08
CA PHE A 107 3.76 -6.53 -15.81
C PHE A 107 2.51 -6.42 -16.69
N ILE A 108 1.89 -5.23 -16.76
CA ILE A 108 0.66 -5.00 -17.55
C ILE A 108 0.83 -5.40 -19.03
N PRO A 109 1.93 -5.07 -19.74
CA PRO A 109 2.09 -5.49 -21.13
C PRO A 109 2.11 -7.01 -21.31
N VAL A 110 2.60 -7.75 -20.31
CA VAL A 110 2.57 -9.22 -20.33
C VAL A 110 1.13 -9.73 -20.16
N LEU A 111 0.37 -9.11 -19.24
CA LEU A 111 -1.05 -9.44 -19.05
C LEU A 111 -1.91 -9.18 -20.28
N ARG A 112 -1.56 -8.12 -21.03
CA ARG A 112 -2.23 -7.72 -22.27
C ARG A 112 -1.77 -8.55 -23.47
N GLY A 113 -0.82 -9.49 -23.29
CA GLY A 113 -0.25 -10.30 -24.37
C GLY A 113 0.67 -9.50 -25.32
N GLU A 114 1.01 -8.26 -24.98
CA GLU A 114 1.88 -7.39 -25.79
C GLU A 114 3.36 -7.75 -25.66
N LYS A 115 3.73 -8.38 -24.53
CA LYS A 115 5.08 -8.87 -24.28
C LYS A 115 5.05 -10.36 -23.98
N TYR A 116 5.75 -11.12 -24.80
CA TYR A 116 6.09 -12.50 -24.50
C TYR A 116 7.24 -12.53 -23.50
N VAL A 117 7.14 -13.41 -22.50
CA VAL A 117 8.21 -13.60 -21.54
C VAL A 117 8.57 -15.08 -21.51
N GLU A 118 9.72 -15.41 -22.11
CA GLU A 118 10.25 -16.78 -22.20
C GLU A 118 10.33 -17.46 -20.83
N SER A 119 10.68 -16.71 -19.78
CA SER A 119 10.77 -17.23 -18.41
C SER A 119 9.45 -17.75 -17.83
N TRP A 120 8.32 -17.55 -18.50
CA TRP A 120 7.02 -18.09 -18.10
C TRP A 120 6.73 -19.46 -18.76
N GLY A 121 7.73 -20.06 -19.41
CA GLY A 121 7.59 -21.35 -20.10
C GLY A 121 6.66 -21.30 -21.30
N GLY A 122 6.58 -20.14 -21.95
CA GLY A 122 5.77 -19.90 -23.14
C GLY A 122 4.26 -19.98 -22.98
N LYS A 123 3.75 -19.99 -21.73
CA LYS A 123 2.31 -19.95 -21.46
C LYS A 123 1.84 -18.51 -21.41
N GLU A 124 0.82 -18.21 -22.22
CA GLU A 124 0.15 -16.91 -22.21
C GLU A 124 -0.52 -16.69 -20.84
N CYS A 125 -0.15 -15.61 -20.15
CA CYS A 125 -0.82 -15.20 -18.92
C CYS A 125 -1.92 -14.19 -19.24
N ARG A 126 -3.02 -14.68 -19.81
CA ARG A 126 -4.23 -13.88 -19.98
C ARG A 126 -5.05 -13.96 -18.69
N ILE A 127 -4.88 -12.96 -17.83
CA ILE A 127 -5.73 -12.77 -16.63
C ILE A 127 -7.13 -12.32 -17.03
N TYR A 128 -7.22 -11.58 -18.14
CA TYR A 128 -8.46 -11.10 -18.69
C TYR A 128 -8.95 -12.01 -19.82
N SER A 129 -10.27 -12.11 -19.96
CA SER A 129 -10.90 -12.82 -21.09
C SER A 129 -10.46 -12.22 -22.43
N VAL A 130 -10.52 -13.01 -23.49
CA VAL A 130 -10.04 -12.66 -24.85
C VAL A 130 -10.60 -11.31 -25.35
N ASP A 131 -11.76 -10.89 -24.85
CA ASP A 131 -12.49 -9.69 -25.30
C ASP A 131 -12.32 -8.46 -24.38
N THR A 132 -11.59 -8.57 -23.27
CA THR A 132 -11.39 -7.46 -22.31
C THR A 132 -9.93 -7.20 -22.07
N SER A 133 -9.24 -6.39 -22.89
CA SER A 133 -7.86 -6.03 -22.56
C SER A 133 -7.82 -5.11 -21.33
N HIS A 134 -6.99 -5.43 -20.35
CA HIS A 134 -6.63 -4.50 -19.27
C HIS A 134 -6.16 -3.14 -19.86
N PRO A 135 -6.47 -1.99 -19.24
CA PRO A 135 -5.85 -0.72 -19.60
C PRO A 135 -4.31 -0.77 -19.52
N ALA A 136 -3.64 0.18 -20.18
CA ALA A 136 -2.17 0.25 -20.18
C ALA A 136 -1.56 0.66 -18.82
N SER A 137 -2.39 1.22 -17.94
CA SER A 137 -2.03 1.65 -16.59
C SER A 137 -2.99 1.02 -15.58
N LEU A 138 -2.64 1.06 -14.29
CA LEU A 138 -3.56 0.64 -13.23
C LEU A 138 -4.78 1.56 -13.22
N THR A 139 -5.96 1.00 -12.95
CA THR A 139 -7.12 1.83 -12.62
C THR A 139 -6.92 2.53 -11.27
N LEU A 140 -7.74 3.54 -10.95
CA LEU A 140 -7.68 4.22 -9.66
C LEU A 140 -7.86 3.25 -8.47
N THR A 141 -8.72 2.25 -8.61
CA THR A 141 -8.98 1.24 -7.57
C THR A 141 -7.84 0.24 -7.44
N GLU A 142 -7.28 -0.24 -8.55
CA GLU A 142 -6.13 -1.14 -8.54
C GLU A 142 -4.90 -0.46 -7.96
N ARG A 143 -4.65 0.78 -8.35
CA ARG A 143 -3.56 1.61 -7.82
C ARG A 143 -3.66 1.76 -6.30
N ALA A 144 -4.85 2.07 -5.78
CA ALA A 144 -5.07 2.16 -4.34
C ALA A 144 -4.83 0.82 -3.62
N ARG A 145 -5.21 -0.32 -4.22
CA ARG A 145 -4.91 -1.66 -3.68
C ARG A 145 -3.41 -1.92 -3.65
N VAL A 146 -2.67 -1.57 -4.70
CA VAL A 146 -1.20 -1.68 -4.76
C VAL A 146 -0.57 -0.84 -3.66
N PHE A 147 -0.97 0.43 -3.50
CA PHE A 147 -0.45 1.31 -2.45
C PHE A 147 -0.62 0.70 -1.07
N ARG A 148 -1.86 0.32 -0.73
CA ARG A 148 -2.19 -0.28 0.56
C ARG A 148 -1.38 -1.55 0.81
N ALA A 149 -1.39 -2.50 -0.13
CA ALA A 149 -0.72 -3.77 0.01
C ALA A 149 0.80 -3.59 0.17
N TYR A 150 1.40 -2.69 -0.61
CA TYR A 150 2.83 -2.42 -0.54
C TYR A 150 3.23 -1.81 0.81
N TYR A 151 2.48 -0.82 1.30
CA TYR A 151 2.73 -0.25 2.63
C TYR A 151 2.59 -1.29 3.74
N GLN A 152 1.58 -2.17 3.66
CA GLN A 152 1.39 -3.25 4.62
C GLN A 152 2.54 -4.27 4.59
N VAL A 153 2.97 -4.70 3.40
CA VAL A 153 4.15 -5.56 3.22
C VAL A 153 5.38 -4.91 3.83
N LYS A 154 5.67 -3.65 3.49
CA LYS A 154 6.81 -2.91 4.04
C LYS A 154 6.72 -2.80 5.55
N ARG A 155 5.54 -2.55 6.12
CA ARG A 155 5.34 -2.45 7.58
C ARG A 155 5.69 -3.78 8.26
N LEU A 156 5.16 -4.88 7.74
CA LEU A 156 5.39 -6.22 8.28
C LEU A 156 6.87 -6.64 8.19
N MET A 157 7.65 -6.14 7.23
CA MET A 157 9.09 -6.38 7.18
C MET A 157 9.87 -5.78 8.38
N TRP A 158 9.27 -4.85 9.12
CA TRP A 158 9.81 -4.30 10.37
C TRP A 158 9.39 -5.09 11.61
N CYS A 159 8.52 -6.09 11.47
CA CYS A 159 8.09 -6.97 12.56
C CYS A 159 9.03 -8.17 12.72
N ASN A 160 9.02 -8.78 13.91
CA ASN A 160 9.54 -10.14 14.12
C ASN A 160 8.48 -11.16 13.67
N GLU A 161 8.84 -12.45 13.63
CA GLU A 161 7.95 -13.51 13.11
C GLU A 161 6.62 -13.59 13.89
N ASP A 162 6.68 -13.57 15.23
CA ASP A 162 5.49 -13.64 16.08
C ASP A 162 4.53 -12.47 15.83
N ALA A 163 5.07 -11.24 15.72
CA ALA A 163 4.25 -10.07 15.43
C ALA A 163 3.68 -10.09 14.01
N ILE A 164 4.38 -10.68 13.02
CA ILE A 164 3.83 -10.88 11.67
C ILE A 164 2.61 -11.81 11.75
N VAL A 165 2.73 -12.94 12.45
CA VAL A 165 1.63 -13.91 12.60
C VAL A 165 0.45 -13.27 13.32
N ALA A 166 0.71 -12.55 14.42
CA ALA A 166 -0.33 -11.87 15.18
C ALA A 166 -1.04 -10.78 14.34
N GLU A 167 -0.29 -9.95 13.61
CA GLU A 167 -0.89 -8.94 12.73
C GLU A 167 -1.74 -9.57 11.62
N MET A 168 -1.26 -10.66 11.01
CA MET A 168 -1.99 -11.37 9.96
C MET A 168 -3.28 -12.00 10.45
N ALA A 169 -3.30 -12.56 11.66
CA ALA A 169 -4.51 -13.12 12.25
C ALA A 169 -5.62 -12.07 12.43
N LEU A 170 -5.26 -10.80 12.56
CA LEU A 170 -6.20 -9.67 12.70
C LEU A 170 -6.56 -9.02 11.36
N MET A 171 -5.93 -9.42 10.25
CA MET A 171 -6.25 -8.86 8.94
C MET A 171 -7.52 -9.49 8.38
N GLN A 172 -8.34 -8.66 7.75
CA GLN A 172 -9.43 -9.16 6.90
C GLN A 172 -8.86 -10.07 5.81
N LEU A 173 -9.56 -11.16 5.50
CA LEU A 173 -9.13 -12.15 4.51
C LEU A 173 -8.76 -11.52 3.16
N ARG A 174 -9.56 -10.54 2.71
CA ARG A 174 -9.29 -9.76 1.49
C ARG A 174 -7.91 -9.09 1.52
N ASN A 175 -7.54 -8.47 2.64
CA ASN A 175 -6.22 -7.84 2.79
C ASN A 175 -5.10 -8.88 2.91
N LEU A 176 -5.35 -10.06 3.47
CA LEU A 176 -4.37 -11.15 3.49
C LEU A 176 -4.00 -11.59 2.07
N PHE A 177 -4.97 -11.72 1.16
CA PHE A 177 -4.70 -12.00 -0.24
C PHE A 177 -3.83 -10.91 -0.89
N TYR A 178 -4.18 -9.63 -0.70
CA TYR A 178 -3.39 -8.51 -1.24
C TYR A 178 -1.96 -8.50 -0.71
N VAL A 179 -1.77 -8.69 0.60
CA VAL A 179 -0.46 -8.72 1.24
C VAL A 179 0.35 -9.92 0.79
N ASN A 180 -0.27 -11.10 0.66
CA ASN A 180 0.41 -12.32 0.22
C ASN A 180 0.95 -12.14 -1.21
N GLU A 181 0.12 -11.71 -2.16
CA GLU A 181 0.55 -11.51 -3.54
C GLU A 181 1.57 -10.39 -3.67
N MET A 182 1.38 -9.27 -2.96
CA MET A 182 2.35 -8.19 -2.98
C MET A 182 3.68 -8.62 -2.35
N ALA A 183 3.67 -9.41 -1.28
CA ALA A 183 4.90 -9.94 -0.65
C ALA A 183 5.66 -10.84 -1.62
N HIS A 184 4.95 -11.71 -2.35
CA HIS A 184 5.51 -12.51 -3.42
C HIS A 184 6.13 -11.63 -4.51
N TRP A 185 5.41 -10.61 -4.99
CA TRP A 185 5.87 -9.72 -6.05
C TRP A 185 7.08 -8.89 -5.66
N VAL A 186 7.12 -8.37 -4.42
CA VAL A 186 8.27 -7.62 -3.89
C VAL A 186 9.49 -8.55 -3.76
N ARG A 187 9.27 -9.81 -3.39
CA ARG A 187 10.35 -10.79 -3.24
C ARG A 187 11.06 -11.08 -4.56
N THR A 188 10.35 -11.12 -5.70
CA THR A 188 11.02 -11.34 -7.00
C THR A 188 11.91 -10.18 -7.43
N ARG A 189 11.81 -9.02 -6.75
CA ARG A 189 12.56 -7.79 -7.06
C ARG A 189 13.55 -7.38 -5.97
N CYS A 190 13.52 -8.04 -4.82
CA CYS A 190 14.33 -7.69 -3.67
C CYS A 190 14.85 -8.95 -2.97
N ALA A 191 16.16 -9.06 -2.85
CA ALA A 191 16.83 -10.12 -2.10
C ALA A 191 16.74 -9.90 -0.58
N ASN A 192 15.52 -9.78 -0.04
CA ASN A 192 15.28 -9.68 1.39
C ASN A 192 14.66 -10.96 1.93
N TRP A 193 15.43 -11.71 2.72
CA TRP A 193 15.02 -12.99 3.29
C TRP A 193 13.79 -12.88 4.21
N LYS A 194 13.50 -11.72 4.80
CA LYS A 194 12.29 -11.53 5.63
C LYS A 194 11.00 -11.71 4.83
N LEU A 195 11.04 -11.45 3.52
CA LEU A 195 9.89 -11.69 2.64
C LEU A 195 9.53 -13.17 2.54
N ILE A 196 10.48 -14.09 2.76
CA ILE A 196 10.21 -15.53 2.83
C ILE A 196 9.28 -15.84 4.00
N TYR A 197 9.59 -15.29 5.18
CA TYR A 197 8.78 -15.45 6.38
C TYR A 197 7.39 -14.81 6.19
N LEU A 198 7.34 -13.62 5.59
CA LEU A 198 6.08 -12.93 5.31
C LEU A 198 5.16 -13.75 4.38
N VAL A 199 5.72 -14.29 3.29
CA VAL A 199 4.99 -15.14 2.35
C VAL A 199 4.46 -16.40 3.06
N ARG A 200 5.31 -17.08 3.84
CA ARG A 200 4.90 -18.28 4.58
C ARG A 200 3.85 -18.00 5.64
N ALA A 201 4.01 -16.91 6.40
CA ALA A 201 3.07 -16.51 7.43
C ALA A 201 1.71 -16.15 6.82
N SER A 202 1.67 -15.41 5.72
CA SER A 202 0.42 -15.05 5.05
C SER A 202 -0.27 -16.25 4.44
N GLY A 203 0.46 -17.16 3.80
CA GLY A 203 -0.08 -18.42 3.30
C GLY A 203 -0.73 -19.24 4.41
N ARG A 204 0.00 -19.45 5.53
CA ARG A 204 -0.54 -20.17 6.70
C ARG A 204 -1.74 -19.46 7.34
N ALA A 205 -1.75 -18.13 7.37
CA ALA A 205 -2.88 -17.37 7.89
C ALA A 205 -4.14 -17.55 7.02
N ILE A 206 -3.98 -17.57 5.69
CA ILE A 206 -5.08 -17.86 4.75
C ILE A 206 -5.58 -19.30 4.95
N GLU A 207 -4.67 -20.29 4.97
CA GLU A 207 -5.01 -21.70 5.21
C GLU A 207 -5.78 -21.89 6.51
N ARG A 208 -5.26 -21.33 7.60
CA ARG A 208 -5.88 -21.41 8.93
C ARG A 208 -7.26 -20.76 8.96
N LEU A 209 -7.40 -19.57 8.35
CA LEU A 209 -8.69 -18.89 8.31
C LEU A 209 -9.73 -19.72 7.55
N TYR A 210 -9.38 -20.30 6.39
CA TYR A 210 -10.30 -21.17 5.67
C TYR A 210 -10.66 -22.43 6.45
N GLN A 211 -9.69 -23.06 7.10
CA GLN A 211 -9.94 -24.26 7.90
C GLN A 211 -10.83 -23.95 9.13
N GLU A 212 -10.55 -22.86 9.84
CA GLU A 212 -11.25 -22.50 11.08
C GLU A 212 -12.63 -21.89 10.82
N GLN A 213 -12.79 -21.05 9.80
CA GLN A 213 -14.06 -20.36 9.53
C GLN A 213 -14.98 -21.14 8.60
N TYR A 214 -14.41 -21.91 7.66
CA TYR A 214 -15.18 -22.50 6.55
C TYR A 214 -15.08 -24.02 6.49
N GLY A 215 -14.30 -24.64 7.37
CA GLY A 215 -14.15 -26.11 7.43
C GLY A 215 -13.55 -26.72 6.15
N CYS A 216 -12.93 -25.93 5.29
CA CYS A 216 -12.43 -26.36 4.00
C CYS A 216 -10.97 -25.94 3.77
N ALA A 217 -10.31 -26.61 2.83
CA ALA A 217 -8.97 -26.22 2.41
C ALA A 217 -9.00 -24.85 1.73
N ALA A 218 -8.01 -23.99 2.01
CA ALA A 218 -7.84 -22.75 1.27
C ALA A 218 -7.74 -23.04 -0.24
N PRO A 219 -8.31 -22.17 -1.09
CA PRO A 219 -8.17 -22.32 -2.53
C PRO A 219 -6.69 -22.37 -2.86
N GLU A 220 -6.30 -23.32 -3.72
CA GLU A 220 -4.96 -23.34 -4.28
C GLU A 220 -4.79 -22.09 -5.15
N LEU A 221 -4.37 -20.99 -4.53
CA LEU A 221 -3.69 -19.92 -5.23
C LEU A 221 -2.50 -20.60 -5.85
N ARG A 222 -2.50 -20.82 -7.17
CA ARG A 222 -1.47 -21.57 -7.90
C ARG A 222 -0.11 -21.25 -7.29
N SER A 223 0.33 -22.13 -6.39
CA SER A 223 1.49 -21.83 -5.57
C SER A 223 2.64 -21.81 -6.55
N PRO A 224 3.50 -20.79 -6.54
CA PRO A 224 4.77 -20.84 -7.24
C PRO A 224 5.65 -21.84 -6.49
N ARG A 225 5.28 -23.13 -6.49
CA ARG A 225 6.24 -24.21 -6.24
C ARG A 225 7.31 -24.20 -7.34
N ASP A 226 6.93 -23.68 -8.51
CA ASP A 226 7.86 -23.20 -9.53
C ASP A 226 8.17 -21.71 -9.26
N PHE A 227 9.27 -21.45 -8.55
CA PHE A 227 9.81 -20.11 -8.29
C PHE A 227 10.12 -19.30 -9.58
N GLU A 228 10.03 -19.95 -10.74
CA GLU A 228 10.24 -19.39 -12.06
C GLU A 228 9.00 -18.68 -12.61
N ARG A 229 7.79 -18.99 -12.10
CA ARG A 229 6.57 -18.30 -12.55
C ARG A 229 6.40 -16.99 -11.79
N PRO A 230 6.25 -15.86 -12.50
CA PRO A 230 6.06 -14.59 -11.84
C PRO A 230 4.68 -14.49 -11.23
N VAL A 231 4.65 -13.61 -10.24
CA VAL A 231 3.54 -13.38 -9.35
C VAL A 231 2.47 -12.63 -10.11
N VAL A 232 1.31 -13.26 -10.24
CA VAL A 232 0.28 -12.82 -11.18
C VAL A 232 -0.57 -11.65 -10.63
N LEU A 233 -0.44 -11.35 -9.34
CA LEU A 233 -1.18 -10.29 -8.62
C LEU A 233 -2.71 -10.37 -8.85
N PHE A 234 -3.28 -11.57 -8.89
CA PHE A 234 -4.68 -11.82 -9.27
C PHE A 234 -5.66 -10.91 -8.55
N PHE A 235 -5.47 -10.70 -7.25
CA PHE A 235 -6.40 -9.97 -6.40
C PHE A 235 -6.21 -8.46 -6.43
N ILE A 236 -5.16 -7.96 -7.10
CA ILE A 236 -5.04 -6.52 -7.34
C ILE A 236 -6.02 -6.06 -8.41
N TRP A 237 -6.27 -6.88 -9.44
CA TRP A 237 -7.03 -6.52 -10.63
C TRP A 237 -8.53 -6.36 -10.36
N ASP A 238 -9.15 -5.36 -11.01
CA ASP A 238 -10.58 -5.09 -10.85
C ASP A 238 -11.45 -6.26 -11.33
N CYS A 239 -11.07 -6.92 -12.43
CA CYS A 239 -11.85 -8.03 -12.99
C CYS A 239 -11.92 -9.26 -12.07
N TRP A 240 -11.00 -9.39 -11.11
CA TRP A 240 -10.94 -10.50 -10.16
C TRP A 240 -11.65 -10.20 -8.84
N GLN A 241 -12.15 -8.98 -8.63
CA GLN A 241 -12.77 -8.62 -7.35
C GLN A 241 -14.06 -9.38 -7.09
N GLY A 242 -14.87 -9.67 -8.11
CA GLY A 242 -16.08 -10.49 -7.96
C GLY A 242 -15.76 -11.94 -7.61
N SER A 243 -14.68 -12.50 -8.18
CA SER A 243 -14.18 -13.83 -7.81
C SER A 243 -13.65 -13.86 -6.38
N LEU A 244 -12.92 -12.83 -5.96
CA LEU A 244 -12.43 -12.69 -4.59
C LEU A 244 -13.58 -12.57 -3.59
N GLU A 245 -14.61 -11.78 -3.92
CA GLU A 245 -15.82 -11.69 -3.11
C GLU A 245 -16.52 -13.03 -3.01
N SER A 246 -16.66 -13.76 -4.13
CA SER A 246 -17.22 -15.11 -4.13
C SER A 246 -16.39 -16.10 -3.29
N MET A 247 -15.05 -16.01 -3.32
CA MET A 247 -14.17 -16.84 -2.49
C MET A 247 -14.31 -16.52 -1.01
N VAL A 248 -14.44 -15.24 -0.66
CA VAL A 248 -14.69 -14.79 0.71
C VAL A 248 -16.09 -15.21 1.18
N MET A 249 -17.10 -15.17 0.31
CA MET A 249 -18.50 -15.48 0.65
C MET A 249 -18.83 -16.97 0.63
N ARG A 250 -18.29 -17.78 -0.29
CA ARG A 250 -18.53 -19.24 -0.32
C ARG A 250 -18.05 -19.96 0.91
N GLY A 251 -17.07 -19.38 1.60
CA GLY A 251 -16.70 -19.86 2.92
C GLY A 251 -17.88 -19.82 3.90
N VAL A 252 -18.75 -18.81 3.80
CA VAL A 252 -19.91 -18.63 4.67
C VAL A 252 -21.04 -19.64 4.36
N GLU A 253 -21.25 -19.96 3.08
CA GLU A 253 -22.35 -20.85 2.65
C GLU A 253 -22.03 -22.35 2.82
N GLY A 254 -20.76 -22.74 2.93
CA GLY A 254 -20.34 -24.13 3.13
C GLY A 254 -20.33 -24.60 4.60
N ALA A 255 -20.81 -23.77 5.53
CA ALA A 255 -20.80 -24.01 6.97
C ALA A 255 -22.16 -24.37 7.58
N GLU A 256 -23.18 -24.62 6.75
CA GLU A 256 -24.48 -25.22 7.14
C GLU A 256 -24.50 -26.73 6.93
#